data_AF-A0A193FX12-F1
#
_entry.id   AF-A0A193FX12-F1
#
_cell.length_a   1.000
_cell.length_b   1.000
_cell.length_c   1.000
_cell.angle_alpha   90.00
_cell.angle_beta   90.00
_cell.angle_gamma   90.00
#
_symmetry.space_group_name_H-M   'P 1'
#
loop_
_entity.id
_entity.type
_entity.pdbx_description
1 polymer ?
#
loop_
_entity_poly.entity_id
_entity_poly.type
_entity_poly.pdbx_seq_one_letter_code
_entity_poly.pdbx_strand_id
1 'polypeptide(L)'
;MLRTTLLPCLLALLLSSCATTGQPEPETPIQPEIQVKTRIIDTACDWTKPIYVDPADVLQDGTAKQILAHNLAGAKNCGWKPRK
;
A
#
# COMPACT_ATOMS: atom_id res chain seq x y z
N MET A 1 -30.34 -47.24 -38.87
CA MET A 1 -29.19 -48.02 -38.35
C MET A 1 -28.07 -47.13 -37.77
N LEU A 2 -27.92 -45.88 -38.21
CA LEU A 2 -26.93 -44.93 -37.67
C LEU A 2 -27.20 -44.47 -36.22
N ARG A 3 -28.47 -44.42 -35.79
CA ARG A 3 -28.85 -44.00 -34.42
C ARG A 3 -28.57 -45.04 -33.34
N THR A 4 -28.70 -46.33 -33.67
CA THR A 4 -28.49 -47.45 -32.73
C THR A 4 -27.00 -47.76 -32.49
N THR A 5 -26.11 -47.33 -33.38
CA THR A 5 -24.65 -47.45 -33.21
C THR A 5 -24.03 -46.25 -32.48
N LEU A 6 -24.69 -45.09 -32.45
CA LEU A 6 -24.21 -43.90 -31.74
C LEU A 6 -24.29 -44.04 -30.21
N LEU A 7 -25.32 -44.71 -29.69
CA LEU A 7 -25.49 -44.94 -28.25
C LEU A 7 -24.34 -45.74 -27.60
N PRO A 8 -23.92 -46.91 -28.14
CA PRO A 8 -22.81 -47.66 -27.53
C PRO A 8 -21.47 -46.93 -27.64
N CYS A 9 -21.24 -46.15 -28.71
CA CYS A 9 -20.03 -45.33 -28.85
C CYS A 9 -19.96 -44.20 -27.82
N LEU A 10 -21.08 -43.52 -27.54
CA LEU A 10 -21.13 -42.49 -26.49
C LEU A 10 -20.90 -43.08 -25.09
N LEU A 11 -21.45 -44.27 -24.83
CA LEU A 11 -21.27 -44.94 -23.54
C LEU A 11 -19.81 -45.39 -23.31
N ALA A 12 -19.12 -45.83 -24.36
CA ALA A 12 -17.70 -46.21 -24.31
C ALA A 12 -16.78 -45.00 -24.01
N LEU A 13 -17.10 -43.81 -24.54
CA LEU A 13 -16.33 -42.60 -24.28
C LEU A 13 -16.44 -42.16 -22.80
N LEU A 14 -17.61 -42.28 -22.20
CA LEU A 14 -17.85 -41.90 -20.80
C LEU A 14 -17.15 -42.83 -19.79
N LEU A 15 -16.99 -44.11 -20.11
CA LEU A 15 -16.32 -45.09 -19.24
C LEU A 15 -14.79 -45.00 -19.30
N SER A 16 -14.22 -44.31 -20.28
CA SER A 16 -12.76 -44.14 -20.41
C SER A 16 -12.19 -42.94 -19.65
N SER A 17 -13.02 -42.20 -18.90
CA SER A 17 -12.51 -41.25 -17.90
C SER A 17 -11.92 -42.02 -16.72
N CYS A 18 -10.74 -42.59 -16.92
CA CYS A 18 -9.84 -42.90 -15.82
C CYS A 18 -9.53 -41.58 -15.15
N ALA A 19 -10.07 -41.35 -13.96
CA ALA A 19 -9.50 -40.37 -13.05
C ALA A 19 -8.06 -40.82 -12.80
N THR A 20 -7.10 -40.23 -13.51
CA THR A 20 -5.71 -40.27 -13.06
C THR A 20 -5.74 -39.57 -11.70
N THR A 21 -5.64 -40.36 -10.64
CA THR A 21 -5.25 -39.84 -9.34
C THR A 21 -3.84 -39.34 -9.57
N GLY A 22 -3.74 -38.07 -9.96
CA GLY A 22 -2.47 -37.43 -10.28
C GLY A 22 -1.50 -37.73 -9.15
N GLN A 23 -0.31 -38.23 -9.51
CA GLN A 23 0.81 -38.38 -8.60
C GLN A 23 0.95 -37.12 -7.75
N PRO A 24 1.32 -37.22 -6.46
CA PRO A 24 1.69 -36.05 -5.69
C PRO A 24 2.79 -35.31 -6.45
N GLU A 25 2.45 -34.13 -6.95
CA GLU A 25 3.39 -33.23 -7.56
C GLU A 25 4.48 -32.99 -6.50
N PRO A 26 5.78 -33.18 -6.82
CA PRO A 26 6.83 -32.85 -5.87
C PRO A 26 6.62 -31.40 -5.47
N GLU A 27 6.38 -31.19 -4.17
CA GLU A 27 6.11 -29.88 -3.58
C GLU A 27 7.22 -28.93 -4.04
N THR A 28 6.92 -28.11 -5.05
CA THR A 28 7.82 -27.04 -5.44
C THR A 28 7.86 -26.14 -4.20
N PRO A 29 9.05 -25.83 -3.65
CA PRO A 29 9.13 -24.98 -2.47
C PRO A 29 8.37 -23.69 -2.78
N ILE A 30 7.28 -23.45 -2.06
CA ILE A 30 6.50 -22.23 -2.14
C ILE A 30 7.45 -21.13 -1.67
N GLN A 31 8.15 -20.50 -2.61
CA GLN A 31 8.96 -19.34 -2.30
C GLN A 31 7.97 -18.27 -1.85
N PRO A 32 8.14 -17.68 -0.66
CA PRO A 32 7.21 -16.68 -0.17
C PRO A 32 7.18 -15.52 -1.18
N GLU A 33 5.98 -15.18 -1.66
CA GLU A 33 5.80 -14.04 -2.55
C GLU A 33 6.15 -12.76 -1.77
N ILE A 34 7.33 -12.20 -2.04
CA ILE A 34 7.79 -10.97 -1.38
C ILE A 34 7.02 -9.79 -1.99
N GLN A 35 5.94 -9.38 -1.34
CA GLN A 35 5.20 -8.19 -1.70
C GLN A 35 5.95 -6.93 -1.23
N VAL A 36 6.65 -6.27 -2.16
CA VAL A 36 7.33 -5.00 -1.89
C VAL A 36 6.32 -3.86 -1.95
N LYS A 37 5.86 -3.38 -0.79
CA LYS A 37 4.98 -2.20 -0.70
C LYS A 37 5.78 -0.93 -0.45
N THR A 38 5.83 -0.04 -1.43
CA THR A 38 6.38 1.31 -1.25
C THR A 38 5.51 2.12 -0.30
N ARG A 39 6.14 2.77 0.69
CA ARG A 39 5.51 3.76 1.57
C ARG A 39 6.18 5.11 1.36
N ILE A 40 5.38 6.16 1.21
CA ILE A 40 5.86 7.55 1.28
C ILE A 40 5.72 7.99 2.75
N ILE A 41 6.83 8.42 3.35
CA ILE A 41 6.88 8.94 4.71
C ILE A 41 7.21 10.42 4.60
N ASP A 42 6.30 11.28 5.07
CA ASP A 42 6.60 12.70 5.21
C ASP A 42 7.51 12.89 6.43
N THR A 43 8.72 13.37 6.18
CA THR A 43 9.76 13.64 7.20
C THR A 43 9.90 15.14 7.47
N ALA A 44 8.99 15.99 6.96
CA ALA A 44 9.06 17.43 7.11
C ALA A 44 9.18 17.87 8.58
N CYS A 45 8.43 17.23 9.48
CA CYS A 45 8.45 17.57 10.90
C CYS A 45 9.79 17.26 11.59
N ASP A 46 10.64 16.41 11.00
CA ASP A 46 11.93 16.05 11.57
C ASP A 46 12.93 17.20 11.45
N TRP A 47 12.96 17.86 10.28
CA TRP A 47 13.92 18.92 9.99
C TRP A 47 13.35 20.34 10.06
N THR A 48 12.02 20.50 10.07
CA THR A 48 11.39 21.81 10.34
C THR A 48 11.14 22.00 11.84
N LYS A 49 11.17 23.27 12.29
CA LYS A 49 10.94 23.67 13.69
C LYS A 49 10.18 25.00 13.77
N PRO A 50 9.54 25.31 14.92
CA PRO A 50 8.89 26.60 15.14
C PRO A 50 9.91 27.74 15.08
N ILE A 51 9.50 28.88 14.52
CA ILE A 51 10.29 30.12 14.53
C ILE A 51 9.84 30.95 15.72
N TYR A 52 10.74 31.16 16.68
CA TYR A 52 10.49 32.04 17.81
C TYR A 52 11.15 33.39 17.57
N VAL A 53 10.38 34.45 17.75
CA VAL A 53 10.81 35.84 17.57
C VAL A 53 11.19 36.39 18.95
N ASP A 54 12.33 37.05 19.06
CA ASP A 54 12.71 37.75 20.29
C ASP A 54 11.94 39.08 20.40
N PRO A 55 11.54 39.53 21.60
CA PRO A 55 10.90 40.83 21.77
C PRO A 55 11.73 42.03 21.23
N ALA A 56 13.05 41.89 21.11
CA ALA A 56 13.92 42.91 20.51
C ALA A 56 13.91 42.92 18.97
N ASP A 57 13.37 41.90 18.31
CA ASP A 57 13.33 41.82 16.85
C ASP A 57 12.29 42.80 16.27
N VAL A 58 12.72 43.60 15.30
CA VAL A 58 11.82 44.48 14.54
C VAL A 58 11.41 43.80 13.24
N LEU A 59 10.21 43.23 13.22
CA LEU A 59 9.63 42.61 12.03
C LEU A 59 8.69 43.56 11.31
N GLN A 60 8.73 43.55 9.98
CA GLN A 60 7.65 44.12 9.18
C GLN A 60 6.42 43.22 9.26
N ASP A 61 5.22 43.81 9.15
CA ASP A 61 3.94 43.10 9.20
C ASP A 61 3.88 41.89 8.25
N GLY A 62 4.44 42.02 7.05
CA GLY A 62 4.47 40.94 6.06
C GLY A 62 5.26 39.72 6.55
N THR A 63 6.41 39.94 7.18
CA THR A 63 7.27 38.87 7.72
C THR A 63 6.64 38.25 8.96
N ALA A 64 6.08 39.06 9.86
CA ALA A 64 5.38 38.57 11.05
C ALA A 64 4.20 37.64 10.68
N LYS A 65 3.40 38.02 9.67
CA LYS A 65 2.30 37.20 9.16
C LYS A 65 2.77 35.86 8.58
N GLN A 66 3.88 35.86 7.84
CA GLN A 66 4.45 34.63 7.28
C GLN A 66 4.96 33.68 8.37
N ILE A 67 5.68 34.21 9.38
CA ILE A 67 6.15 33.43 10.52
C ILE A 67 4.96 32.83 11.29
N LEU A 68 3.91 33.63 11.52
CA LEU A 68 2.70 33.17 12.17
C LEU A 68 2.05 32.02 11.38
N ALA A 69 1.89 32.18 10.07
CA ALA A 69 1.32 31.15 9.20
C ALA A 69 2.14 29.84 9.22
N HIS A 70 3.47 29.94 9.16
CA HIS A 70 4.39 28.80 9.28
C HIS A 70 4.21 28.07 10.61
N ASN A 71 4.22 28.80 11.72
CA ASN A 71 4.08 28.21 13.06
C ASN A 71 2.70 27.57 13.28
N LEU A 72 1.63 28.16 12.74
CA LEU A 72 0.29 27.58 12.79
C LEU A 72 0.19 26.29 11.98
N ALA A 73 0.80 26.24 10.79
CA ALA A 73 0.88 25.03 9.99
C ALA A 73 1.64 23.92 10.74
N GLY A 74 2.77 24.25 11.37
CA GLY A 74 3.52 23.31 12.19
C GLY A 74 2.78 22.90 13.48
N ALA A 75 1.99 23.77 14.09
CA ALA A 75 1.13 23.40 15.22
C ALA A 75 0.09 22.35 14.80
N LYS A 76 -0.52 22.52 13.62
CA LYS A 76 -1.50 21.58 13.05
C LYS A 76 -0.88 20.25 12.61
N ASN A 77 0.24 20.31 11.90
CA ASN A 77 0.81 19.14 11.21
C ASN A 77 1.89 18.41 12.03
N CYS A 78 2.60 19.14 12.90
CA CYS A 78 3.76 18.64 13.65
C CYS A 78 3.63 18.77 15.18
N GLY A 79 2.49 19.26 15.69
CA GLY A 79 2.24 19.38 17.14
C GLY A 79 3.09 20.44 17.85
N TRP A 80 3.60 21.44 17.12
CA TRP A 80 4.39 22.52 17.69
C TRP A 80 3.63 23.35 18.71
N LYS A 81 4.36 23.87 19.70
CA LYS A 81 3.80 24.70 20.78
C LYS A 81 4.39 26.10 20.78
N PRO A 82 3.59 27.13 21.14
CA PRO A 82 4.12 28.46 21.40
C PRO A 82 5.16 28.44 22.53
N ARG A 83 6.10 29.39 22.50
CA ARG A 83 6.94 29.66 23.68
C ARG A 83 6.07 30.18 24.82
N LYS A 84 6.42 29.77 26.05
CA LYS A 84 5.82 30.27 27.28
C LYS A 84 6.45 31.59 27.71
#